data_AF-A0A0G3XEL2-F1
#
_entry.id   AF-A0A0G3XEL2-F1
#
_cell.length_a   1.000
_cell.length_b   1.000
_cell.length_c   1.000
_cell.angle_alpha   90.00
_cell.angle_beta   90.00
_cell.angle_gamma   90.00
#
_symmetry.space_group_name_H-M   'P 1'
#
loop_
_entity.id
_entity.type
_entity.pdbx_description
1 polymer ?
#
loop_
_entity_poly.entity_id
_entity_poly.type
_entity_poly.pdbx_seq_one_letter_code
_entity_poly.pdbx_strand_id
1 'polypeptide(L)'
;MERFDGAVGYFAFDGWTRPLAGEFHVSELDDLAIKLLPDKDVESLRHVNFLDEDDLAQPEDLGDIFYASIVGYPSSAAKRHDRISLETPLEIMSHFGEVEPNGRLSIAFNKKEGGLGSEGHTIPKDPFGKSGGAIFSMRSSGRVVLPGQSAKLAGIALEWRKPEKRIVGANVLILKKLMVGAIAGSR
;
A
#
# COMPACT_ATOMS: atom_id res chain seq x y z
N MET A 1 16.67 -1.36 -14.37
CA MET A 1 15.96 -2.62 -14.14
C MET A 1 16.84 -3.48 -13.28
N GLU A 2 16.26 -4.16 -12.30
CA GLU A 2 16.99 -5.10 -11.45
C GLU A 2 16.37 -6.48 -11.58
N ARG A 3 17.23 -7.51 -11.60
CA ARG A 3 16.82 -8.92 -11.65
C ARG A 3 16.73 -9.44 -10.23
N PHE A 4 15.55 -9.91 -9.84
CA PHE A 4 15.30 -10.49 -8.52
C PHE A 4 15.02 -12.00 -8.62
N ASP A 5 15.74 -12.78 -7.80
CA ASP A 5 15.70 -14.26 -7.79
C ASP A 5 14.72 -14.85 -6.76
N GLY A 6 13.67 -14.12 -6.36
CA GLY A 6 12.52 -14.72 -5.64
C GLY A 6 12.43 -14.50 -4.12
N ALA A 7 13.01 -13.43 -3.56
CA ALA A 7 12.82 -13.06 -2.15
C ALA A 7 11.42 -12.51 -1.82
N VAL A 8 10.64 -12.17 -2.85
CA VAL A 8 9.25 -11.67 -2.76
C VAL A 8 8.35 -12.65 -3.49
N GLY A 9 7.14 -12.91 -2.99
CA GLY A 9 6.19 -13.85 -3.59
C GLY A 9 4.73 -13.45 -3.37
N TYR A 10 3.83 -14.08 -4.12
CA TYR A 10 2.38 -13.89 -4.02
C TYR A 10 1.67 -15.20 -3.68
N PHE A 11 0.47 -15.10 -3.08
CA PHE A 11 -0.41 -16.26 -2.87
C PHE A 11 -1.26 -16.48 -4.12
N ALA A 12 -1.22 -17.68 -4.66
CA ALA A 12 -2.03 -18.05 -5.81
C ALA A 12 -3.40 -18.59 -5.43
N PHE A 13 -4.31 -18.71 -6.42
CA PHE A 13 -5.67 -19.21 -6.21
C PHE A 13 -5.75 -20.62 -5.63
N ASP A 14 -4.68 -21.41 -5.75
CA ASP A 14 -4.59 -22.79 -5.25
C ASP A 14 -3.99 -22.87 -3.84
N GLY A 15 -3.79 -21.72 -3.18
CA GLY A 15 -3.29 -21.62 -1.82
C GLY A 15 -1.76 -21.73 -1.69
N TRP A 16 -1.03 -21.93 -2.79
CA TRP A 16 0.42 -21.99 -2.77
C TRP A 16 1.06 -20.63 -3.00
N THR A 17 2.18 -20.38 -2.33
CA THR A 17 3.01 -19.20 -2.58
C THR A 17 3.90 -19.41 -3.79
N ARG A 18 3.97 -18.42 -4.68
CA ARG A 18 4.85 -18.41 -5.87
C ARG A 18 5.82 -17.23 -5.81
N PRO A 19 7.08 -17.40 -6.27
CA PRO A 19 8.04 -16.30 -6.29
C PRO A 19 7.66 -15.27 -7.37
N LEU A 20 7.78 -13.98 -7.03
CA LEU A 20 7.79 -12.88 -7.98
C LEU A 20 9.20 -12.76 -8.56
N ALA A 21 9.52 -13.59 -9.55
CA ALA A 21 10.84 -13.65 -10.19
C ALA A 21 10.90 -12.83 -11.49
N GLY A 22 12.10 -12.39 -11.87
CA GLY A 22 12.36 -11.69 -13.14
C GLY A 22 12.70 -10.22 -12.94
N GLU A 23 12.42 -9.40 -13.95
CA GLU A 23 12.81 -7.99 -13.94
C GLU A 23 11.81 -7.11 -13.20
N PHE A 24 12.36 -6.17 -12.44
CA PHE A 24 11.65 -5.09 -11.75
C PHE A 24 12.12 -3.74 -12.28
N HIS A 25 11.15 -2.83 -12.46
CA HIS A 25 11.41 -1.42 -12.69
C HIS A 25 11.44 -0.72 -11.34
N VAL A 26 12.63 -0.31 -10.93
CA VAL A 26 12.91 0.27 -9.61
C VAL A 26 13.15 1.77 -9.76
N SER A 27 12.51 2.55 -8.89
CA SER A 27 12.85 3.95 -8.63
C SER A 27 13.37 4.06 -7.21
N GLU A 28 14.70 4.17 -7.05
CA GLU A 28 15.33 4.39 -5.74
C GLU A 28 14.91 5.73 -5.11
N LEU A 29 14.72 6.76 -5.95
CA LEU A 29 14.30 8.08 -5.51
C LEU A 29 12.91 8.04 -4.83
N ASP A 30 12.03 7.21 -5.36
CA ASP A 30 10.66 7.07 -4.88
C ASP A 30 10.49 5.89 -3.90
N ASP A 31 11.54 5.09 -3.69
CA ASP A 31 11.54 3.84 -2.91
C ASP A 31 10.46 2.85 -3.37
N LEU A 32 10.35 2.68 -4.70
CA LEU A 32 9.32 1.85 -5.33
C LEU A 32 9.91 0.87 -6.33
N ALA A 33 9.29 -0.31 -6.42
CA ALA A 33 9.54 -1.29 -7.46
C ALA A 33 8.23 -1.75 -8.08
N ILE A 34 8.19 -1.82 -9.41
CA ILE A 34 7.05 -2.30 -10.20
C ILE A 34 7.47 -3.48 -11.04
N LYS A 35 6.59 -4.48 -11.14
CA LYS A 35 6.76 -5.64 -11.99
C LYS A 35 5.58 -5.79 -12.91
N LEU A 36 5.85 -5.92 -14.20
CA LEU A 36 4.87 -6.39 -15.16
C LEU A 36 4.72 -7.91 -14.98
N LEU A 37 3.49 -8.32 -14.70
CA LEU A 37 3.16 -9.73 -14.50
C LEU A 37 2.86 -10.37 -15.86
N PRO A 38 3.49 -11.51 -16.19
CA PRO A 38 3.10 -12.29 -17.36
C PRO A 38 1.72 -12.92 -17.16
N ASP A 39 1.03 -13.26 -18.25
CA ASP A 39 -0.36 -13.78 -18.23
C ASP A 39 -0.54 -14.97 -17.28
N LYS A 40 0.45 -15.88 -17.20
CA LYS A 40 0.43 -17.02 -16.27
C LYS A 40 0.33 -16.61 -14.79
N ASP A 41 0.99 -15.51 -14.42
CA ASP A 41 0.99 -15.00 -13.04
C ASP A 41 -0.32 -14.23 -12.79
N VAL A 42 -0.84 -13.52 -13.80
CA VAL A 42 -2.17 -12.90 -13.74
C VAL A 42 -3.28 -13.94 -13.55
N GLU A 43 -3.25 -15.03 -14.32
CA GLU A 43 -4.21 -16.13 -14.18
C GLU A 43 -4.15 -16.76 -12.78
N SER A 44 -2.95 -16.88 -12.21
CA SER A 44 -2.77 -17.38 -10.85
C SER A 44 -3.40 -16.49 -9.77
N LEU A 45 -3.58 -15.20 -10.10
CA LEU A 45 -4.18 -14.18 -9.25
C LEU A 45 -5.67 -13.95 -9.55
N ARG A 46 -6.35 -14.81 -10.30
CA ARG A 46 -7.78 -14.68 -10.63
C ARG A 46 -8.77 -14.56 -9.45
N HIS A 47 -8.29 -14.87 -8.24
CA HIS A 47 -9.06 -14.74 -7.00
C HIS A 47 -8.95 -13.34 -6.39
N VAL A 48 -8.07 -12.49 -6.92
CA VAL A 48 -7.85 -11.10 -6.53
C VAL A 48 -8.61 -10.20 -7.49
N ASN A 49 -9.35 -9.24 -6.93
CA ASN A 49 -9.94 -8.17 -7.72
C ASN A 49 -8.87 -7.11 -7.96
N PHE A 50 -8.39 -7.00 -9.20
CA PHE A 50 -7.49 -5.92 -9.60
C PHE A 50 -8.24 -4.60 -9.59
N LEU A 51 -7.59 -3.56 -9.07
CA LEU A 51 -8.09 -2.19 -9.15
C LEU A 51 -7.97 -1.69 -10.58
N ASP A 52 -8.99 -0.99 -11.06
CA ASP A 52 -8.96 -0.31 -12.35
C ASP A 52 -8.46 1.15 -12.20
N GLU A 53 -8.48 1.91 -13.30
CA GLU A 53 -8.06 3.31 -13.25
C GLU A 53 -9.03 4.19 -12.47
N ASP A 54 -10.32 3.87 -12.45
CA ASP A 54 -11.31 4.61 -11.70
C ASP A 54 -11.14 4.41 -10.20
N ASP A 55 -10.60 3.27 -9.77
CA ASP A 55 -10.23 2.99 -8.37
C ASP A 55 -9.01 3.79 -7.88
N LEU A 56 -8.26 4.45 -8.77
CA LEU A 56 -7.12 5.29 -8.42
C LEU A 56 -7.58 6.70 -8.03
N ALA A 57 -7.01 7.22 -6.95
CA ALA A 57 -7.36 8.57 -6.48
C ALA A 57 -6.93 9.63 -7.51
N GLN A 58 -7.79 10.63 -7.68
CA GLN A 58 -7.52 11.85 -8.43
C GLN A 58 -7.14 12.99 -7.46
N PRO A 59 -6.55 14.09 -7.93
CA PRO A 59 -6.18 15.22 -7.07
C PRO A 59 -7.32 15.74 -6.18
N GLU A 60 -8.56 15.72 -6.70
CA GLU A 60 -9.78 16.13 -5.99
C GLU A 60 -10.17 15.20 -4.82
N ASP A 61 -9.75 13.93 -4.85
CA ASP A 61 -10.01 12.96 -3.77
C ASP A 61 -9.10 13.21 -2.57
N LEU A 62 -7.91 13.77 -2.82
CA LEU A 62 -6.89 14.04 -1.81
C LEU A 62 -7.09 15.43 -1.18
N GLY A 63 -7.42 16.44 -1.98
CA GLY A 63 -7.58 17.82 -1.49
C GLY A 63 -6.40 18.32 -0.63
N ASP A 64 -6.68 19.20 0.33
CA ASP A 64 -5.69 19.62 1.34
C ASP A 64 -5.53 18.55 2.45
N ILE A 65 -6.65 17.93 2.83
CA ILE A 65 -6.74 16.90 3.87
C ILE A 65 -7.70 15.81 3.37
N PHE A 66 -7.28 14.56 3.49
CA PHE A 66 -8.10 13.38 3.19
C PHE A 66 -8.09 12.39 4.35
N TYR A 67 -9.14 11.59 4.47
CA TYR A 67 -9.12 10.43 5.35
C TYR A 67 -8.41 9.28 4.66
N ALA A 68 -7.38 8.74 5.29
CA ALA A 68 -6.59 7.63 4.77
C ALA A 68 -6.92 6.34 5.53
N SER A 69 -6.92 5.22 4.82
CA SER A 69 -6.91 3.88 5.38
C SER A 69 -5.74 3.10 4.77
N ILE A 70 -4.85 2.62 5.63
CA ILE A 70 -3.62 1.93 5.25
C ILE A 70 -3.80 0.45 5.53
N VAL A 71 -3.65 -0.33 4.46
CA VAL A 71 -3.86 -1.77 4.42
C VAL A 71 -2.52 -2.42 4.07
N GLY A 72 -1.99 -3.25 4.96
CA GLY A 72 -0.71 -3.91 4.69
C GLY A 72 -0.46 -5.12 5.57
N TYR A 73 0.39 -6.00 5.07
CA TYR A 73 0.84 -7.22 5.73
C TYR A 73 2.22 -6.99 6.33
N PRO A 74 2.34 -6.69 7.64
CA PRO A 74 3.64 -6.47 8.25
C PRO A 74 4.41 -7.78 8.39
N SER A 75 5.09 -8.19 7.32
CA SER A 75 5.93 -9.38 7.26
C SER A 75 7.02 -9.38 8.35
N SER A 76 7.50 -8.19 8.76
CA SER A 76 8.43 -8.02 9.87
C SER A 76 7.81 -8.11 11.26
N ALA A 77 6.50 -7.86 11.40
CA ALA A 77 5.76 -8.10 12.66
C ALA A 77 5.40 -9.58 12.84
N ALA A 78 5.52 -10.37 11.77
CA ALA A 78 5.21 -11.80 11.70
C ALA A 78 6.37 -12.73 12.09
N LYS A 79 7.59 -12.21 12.29
CA LYS A 79 8.75 -13.06 12.62
C LYS A 79 8.67 -13.57 14.07
N ARG A 80 7.94 -14.67 14.27
CA ARG A 80 8.16 -15.60 15.38
C ARG A 80 9.10 -16.73 14.96
N HIS A 81 9.80 -17.28 15.96
CA HIS A 81 10.93 -18.20 15.86
C HIS A 81 10.66 -19.54 15.17
N ASP A 82 9.42 -19.85 14.81
CA ASP A 82 8.94 -21.20 14.50
C ASP A 82 8.63 -21.46 13.01
N ARG A 83 8.86 -20.49 12.10
CA ARG A 83 8.93 -20.69 10.63
C ARG A 83 7.74 -21.39 9.94
N ILE A 84 6.59 -21.58 10.58
CA ILE A 84 5.53 -22.47 10.05
C ILE A 84 4.19 -21.78 9.75
N SER A 85 3.90 -20.54 10.17
CA SER A 85 2.68 -19.87 9.69
C SER A 85 2.78 -18.34 9.66
N LEU A 86 2.59 -17.79 8.45
CA LEU A 86 2.41 -16.36 8.17
C LEU A 86 0.92 -16.00 8.30
N GLU A 87 0.37 -16.05 9.50
CA GLU A 87 -0.90 -15.37 9.77
C GLU A 87 -0.58 -13.99 10.33
N THR A 88 -0.17 -13.09 9.44
CA THR A 88 -0.27 -11.67 9.78
C THR A 88 -1.65 -11.22 9.34
N PRO A 89 -2.58 -10.95 10.27
CA PRO A 89 -3.87 -10.41 9.89
C PRO A 89 -3.64 -9.12 9.12
N LEU A 90 -4.48 -8.90 8.11
CA LEU A 90 -4.61 -7.62 7.44
C LEU A 90 -4.93 -6.57 8.52
N GLU A 91 -3.97 -5.73 8.88
CA GLU A 91 -4.27 -4.64 9.83
C GLU A 91 -4.56 -3.37 9.05
N ILE A 92 -5.72 -2.81 9.34
CA ILE A 92 -6.23 -1.57 8.78
C ILE A 92 -5.97 -0.47 9.81
N MET A 93 -5.28 0.58 9.35
CA MET A 93 -5.02 1.77 10.14
C MET A 93 -5.65 2.95 9.44
N SER A 94 -6.44 3.76 10.14
CA SER A 94 -7.13 4.87 9.49
C SER A 94 -6.93 6.19 10.21
N HIS A 95 -6.59 7.23 9.46
CA HIS A 95 -6.32 8.57 9.97
C HIS A 95 -6.32 9.60 8.85
N PHE A 96 -6.40 10.89 9.16
CA PHE A 96 -6.20 11.95 8.19
C PHE A 96 -4.75 12.03 7.70
N GLY A 97 -4.60 12.30 6.40
CA GLY A 97 -3.35 12.58 5.73
C GLY A 97 -3.42 13.81 4.84
N GLU A 98 -2.26 14.21 4.33
CA GLU A 98 -2.03 15.36 3.46
C GLU A 98 -1.02 15.01 2.36
N VAL A 99 -0.97 15.81 1.31
CA VAL A 99 0.06 15.72 0.26
C VAL A 99 1.18 16.71 0.57
N GLU A 100 2.39 16.21 0.79
CA GLU A 100 3.59 17.02 1.03
C GLU A 100 4.02 17.78 -0.25
N PRO A 101 4.79 18.88 -0.13
CA PRO A 101 5.27 19.65 -1.31
C PRO A 101 6.11 18.85 -2.30
N ASN A 102 6.73 17.76 -1.86
CA ASN A 102 7.48 16.82 -2.71
C ASN A 102 6.56 15.82 -3.46
N GLY A 103 5.23 15.95 -3.30
CA GLY A 103 4.23 15.06 -3.89
C GLY A 103 4.01 13.75 -3.15
N ARG A 104 4.65 13.52 -2.00
CA ARG A 104 4.43 12.32 -1.17
C ARG A 104 3.20 12.47 -0.30
N LEU A 105 2.66 11.35 0.14
CA LEU A 105 1.59 11.33 1.13
C LEU A 105 2.19 11.31 2.53
N SER A 106 1.63 12.09 3.45
CA SER A 106 1.94 12.09 4.88
C SER A 106 0.67 11.78 5.66
N ILE A 107 0.63 10.61 6.30
CA ILE A 107 -0.53 10.15 7.07
C ILE A 107 -0.14 10.18 8.54
N ALA A 108 -0.81 11.02 9.32
CA ALA A 108 -0.59 11.08 10.75
C ALA A 108 -0.97 9.74 11.41
N PHE A 109 -0.22 9.35 12.44
CA PHE A 109 -0.50 8.16 13.23
C PHE A 109 -0.59 8.52 14.69
N ASN A 110 -1.79 8.40 15.23
CA ASN A 110 -2.01 8.51 16.66
C ASN A 110 -2.50 7.16 17.22
N LYS A 111 -1.59 6.44 17.87
CA LYS A 111 -1.88 5.16 18.55
C LYS A 111 -3.04 5.24 19.55
N LYS A 112 -3.34 6.44 20.08
CA LYS A 112 -4.46 6.68 21.01
C LYS A 112 -5.80 6.88 20.31
N GLU A 113 -5.81 7.30 19.04
CA GLU A 113 -7.03 7.45 18.25
C GLU A 113 -7.54 6.11 17.71
N GLY A 114 -6.70 5.06 17.80
CA GLY A 114 -7.10 3.66 17.64
C GLY A 114 -7.11 3.18 16.19
N GLY A 115 -7.10 1.85 16.03
CA GLY A 115 -7.42 1.16 14.79
C GLY A 115 -8.71 0.36 14.96
N LEU A 116 -9.39 0.02 13.87
CA LEU A 116 -10.57 -0.85 13.91
C LEU A 116 -10.14 -2.28 13.56
N GLY A 117 -10.34 -3.21 14.50
CA GLY A 117 -10.22 -4.64 14.28
C GLY A 117 -11.60 -5.29 14.16
N SER A 118 -11.63 -6.60 13.88
CA SER A 118 -12.87 -7.38 13.81
C SER A 118 -13.69 -7.39 15.12
N GLU A 119 -13.03 -7.15 16.26
CA GLU A 119 -13.67 -7.08 17.59
C GLU A 119 -13.83 -5.64 18.15
N GLY A 120 -13.68 -4.62 17.30
CA GLY A 120 -13.89 -3.22 17.66
C GLY A 120 -12.59 -2.41 17.76
N HIS A 121 -12.55 -1.43 18.68
CA HIS A 121 -11.38 -0.56 18.85
C HIS A 121 -10.17 -1.37 19.35
N THR A 122 -9.11 -1.36 18.54
CA THR A 122 -7.83 -1.96 18.88
C THR A 122 -6.79 -0.87 19.11
N ILE A 123 -5.81 -1.14 19.96
CA ILE A 123 -4.60 -0.32 20.03
C ILE A 123 -3.71 -0.76 18.87
N PRO A 124 -3.57 0.04 17.80
CA PRO A 124 -2.78 -0.37 16.64
C PRO A 124 -1.33 -0.52 17.08
N LYS A 125 -0.66 -1.57 16.60
CA LYS A 125 0.78 -1.73 16.79
C LYS A 125 1.52 -0.61 16.08
N ASP A 126 2.77 -0.38 16.47
CA ASP A 126 3.63 0.53 15.71
C ASP A 126 3.71 -0.01 14.26
N PRO A 127 3.49 0.83 13.22
CA PRO A 127 3.27 0.37 11.85
C PRO A 127 4.55 -0.06 11.12
N PHE A 128 5.50 -0.64 11.85
CA PHE A 128 6.70 -1.24 11.26
C PHE A 128 6.32 -2.39 10.33
N GLY A 129 6.95 -2.43 9.16
CA GLY A 129 6.69 -3.45 8.14
C GLY A 129 5.49 -3.20 7.24
N LYS A 130 4.84 -2.03 7.33
CA LYS A 130 3.75 -1.64 6.41
C LYS A 130 4.23 -1.11 5.05
N SER A 131 5.54 -1.09 4.81
CA SER A 131 6.12 -0.75 3.51
C SER A 131 5.56 -1.68 2.43
N GLY A 132 5.17 -1.12 1.28
CA GLY A 132 4.45 -1.83 0.23
C GLY A 132 2.94 -1.97 0.46
N GLY A 133 2.40 -1.52 1.61
CA GLY A 133 0.96 -1.52 1.88
C GLY A 133 0.21 -0.47 1.07
N ALA A 134 -1.04 -0.76 0.73
CA ALA A 134 -1.92 0.16 0.01
C ALA A 134 -2.44 1.26 0.94
N ILE A 135 -2.45 2.50 0.45
CA ILE A 135 -3.07 3.66 1.10
C ILE A 135 -4.32 4.00 0.30
N PHE A 136 -5.49 3.81 0.89
CA PHE A 136 -6.76 4.24 0.35
C PHE A 136 -7.15 5.58 0.94
N SER A 137 -7.76 6.45 0.14
CA SER A 137 -8.28 7.74 0.55
C SER A 137 -9.80 7.80 0.44
N MET A 138 -10.40 8.60 1.31
CA MET A 138 -11.76 9.08 1.19
C MET A 138 -11.74 10.59 1.34
N ARG A 139 -12.41 11.28 0.41
CA ARG A 139 -12.47 12.72 0.41
C ARG A 139 -13.09 13.26 1.70
N SER A 140 -12.49 14.32 2.24
CA SER A 140 -12.99 15.00 3.43
C SER A 140 -13.16 16.50 3.22
N SER A 141 -14.11 17.08 3.96
CA SER A 141 -14.23 18.53 4.17
C SER A 141 -13.68 18.84 5.56
N GLY A 142 -12.43 19.28 5.65
CA GLY A 142 -11.71 19.37 6.92
C GLY A 142 -11.52 17.98 7.54
N ARG A 143 -12.06 17.75 8.74
CA ARG A 143 -12.00 16.44 9.44
C ARG A 143 -13.29 15.61 9.32
N VAL A 144 -14.13 15.92 8.33
CA VAL A 144 -15.38 15.19 8.10
C VAL A 144 -15.27 14.45 6.78
N VAL A 145 -15.37 13.12 6.84
CA VAL A 145 -15.43 12.27 5.63
C VAL A 145 -16.75 12.52 4.91
N LEU A 146 -16.69 12.78 3.60
CA LEU A 146 -17.90 13.01 2.81
C LEU A 146 -18.64 11.68 2.59
N PRO A 147 -19.96 11.63 2.85
CA PRO A 147 -20.73 10.39 2.68
C PRO A 147 -20.87 10.02 1.20
N GLY A 148 -21.06 8.73 0.93
CA GLY A 148 -21.30 8.19 -0.41
C GLY A 148 -20.06 8.14 -1.31
N GLN A 149 -18.89 8.48 -0.80
CA GLN A 149 -17.62 8.35 -1.53
C GLN A 149 -17.09 6.92 -1.42
N SER A 150 -16.67 6.34 -2.54
CA SER A 150 -15.88 5.10 -2.54
C SER A 150 -14.44 5.40 -2.14
N ALA A 151 -13.80 4.50 -1.39
CA ALA A 151 -12.38 4.62 -1.12
C ALA A 151 -11.57 4.44 -2.42
N LYS A 152 -10.58 5.31 -2.66
CA LYS A 152 -9.72 5.28 -3.85
C LYS A 152 -8.27 5.05 -3.46
N LEU A 153 -7.50 4.29 -4.24
CA LEU A 153 -6.08 4.06 -4.00
C LEU A 153 -5.31 5.38 -4.18
N ALA A 154 -4.87 5.95 -3.08
CA ALA A 154 -4.10 7.19 -3.03
C ALA A 154 -2.60 6.95 -3.23
N GLY A 155 -2.09 5.79 -2.83
CA GLY A 155 -0.66 5.55 -2.86
C GLY A 155 -0.22 4.23 -2.23
N ILE A 156 1.09 4.07 -2.11
CA ILE A 156 1.75 2.94 -1.45
C ILE A 156 2.56 3.47 -0.26
N ALA A 157 2.40 2.86 0.90
CA ALA A 157 3.18 3.18 2.09
C ALA A 157 4.65 2.78 1.89
N LEU A 158 5.57 3.69 2.21
CA LEU A 158 7.01 3.48 2.07
C LEU A 158 7.65 3.23 3.44
N GLU A 159 7.44 4.14 4.37
CA GLU A 159 8.13 4.12 5.66
C GLU A 159 7.28 4.64 6.81
N TRP A 160 7.61 4.16 8.01
CA TRP A 160 7.11 4.68 9.27
C TRP A 160 8.15 5.62 9.91
N ARG A 161 7.86 6.92 9.95
CA ARG A 161 8.72 7.92 10.60
C ARG A 161 8.33 8.05 12.07
N LYS A 162 8.87 7.14 12.89
CA LYS A 162 8.57 7.04 14.33
C LYS A 162 8.70 8.36 15.11
N PRO A 163 9.77 9.18 14.94
CA PRO A 163 9.90 10.43 15.70
C PRO A 163 8.78 11.44 15.40
N GLU A 164 8.26 11.41 14.18
CA GLU A 164 7.28 12.36 13.65
C GLU A 164 5.85 11.82 13.76
N LYS A 165 5.72 10.56 14.17
CA LYS A 165 4.46 9.84 14.25
C LYS A 165 3.63 9.87 12.96
N ARG A 166 4.27 9.64 11.81
CA ARG A 166 3.60 9.59 10.50
C ARG A 166 4.08 8.46 9.61
N ILE A 167 3.17 7.91 8.81
CA ILE A 167 3.50 7.05 7.68
C ILE A 167 3.66 7.93 6.45
N VAL A 168 4.76 7.72 5.73
CA VAL A 168 5.02 8.39 4.45
C VAL A 168 4.78 7.40 3.33
N GLY A 169 4.09 7.85 2.29
CA GLY A 169 3.76 7.04 1.12
C GLY A 169 4.09 7.72 -0.20
N ALA A 170 4.32 6.93 -1.23
CA ALA A 170 4.35 7.41 -2.60
C ALA A 170 2.92 7.65 -3.08
N ASN A 171 2.65 8.84 -3.62
CA ASN A 171 1.37 9.19 -4.21
C ASN A 171 1.14 8.43 -5.52
N VAL A 172 -0.13 8.16 -5.84
CA VAL A 172 -0.56 7.52 -7.09
C VAL A 172 -0.04 8.18 -8.37
N LEU A 173 0.23 9.48 -8.37
CA LEU A 173 0.89 10.16 -9.50
C LEU A 173 2.34 9.68 -9.72
N ILE A 174 3.06 9.39 -8.64
CA ILE A 174 4.41 8.80 -8.69
C ILE A 174 4.30 7.37 -9.23
N LEU A 175 3.34 6.59 -8.73
CA LEU A 175 3.07 5.23 -9.21
C LEU A 175 2.75 5.21 -10.71
N LYS A 176 1.82 6.07 -11.17
CA LYS A 176 1.43 6.18 -12.58
C LYS A 176 2.65 6.47 -13.47
N LYS A 177 3.53 7.39 -13.07
CA LYS A 177 4.77 7.70 -13.82
C LYS A 177 5.67 6.48 -13.94
N LEU A 178 5.87 5.75 -12.83
CA LEU A 178 6.71 4.56 -12.82
C LEU A 178 6.09 3.41 -13.66
N MET A 179 4.77 3.24 -13.61
CA MET A 179 4.03 2.27 -14.44
C MET A 179 4.18 2.56 -15.93
N VAL A 180 4.02 3.82 -16.35
CA VAL A 180 4.21 4.23 -17.75
C VAL A 180 5.65 3.93 -18.21
N GLY A 181 6.64 4.22 -17.37
CA GLY A 181 8.03 3.89 -17.65
C GLY A 181 8.27 2.38 -17.79
N ALA A 182 7.64 1.55 -16.95
CA ALA A 182 7.73 0.10 -17.03
C ALA A 182 7.10 -0.47 -18.31
N ILE A 183 5.93 0.04 -18.69
CA ILE A 183 5.23 -0.38 -19.92
C ILE A 183 6.02 0.05 -21.17
N ALA A 184 6.59 1.26 -21.18
CA ALA A 184 7.38 1.74 -22.30
C ALA A 184 8.70 0.97 -22.46
N GLY A 185 9.36 0.62 -21.35
CA GLY A 185 10.64 -0.09 -21.36
C GLY A 185 10.54 -1.60 -21.63
N SER A 186 9.34 -2.17 -21.69
CA SER A 186 9.10 -3.60 -21.98
C SER A 186 8.70 -3.87 -23.44
N ARG A 187 8.57 -2.82 -24.26
CA ARG A 187 8.36 -2.90 -25.72
C ARG A 187 9.69 -2.78 -26.46
#